data_AF-A0A2I0P2C0-F1
#
_entry.id   AF-A0A2I0P2C0-F1
#
_cell.length_a   1.000
_cell.length_b   1.000
_cell.length_c   1.000
_cell.angle_alpha   90.00
_cell.angle_beta   90.00
_cell.angle_gamma   90.00
#
_symmetry.space_group_name_H-M   'P 1'
#
loop_
_entity.id
_entity.type
_entity.pdbx_description
1 polymer ?
#
loop_
_entity_poly.entity_id
_entity_poly.type
_entity_poly.pdbx_seq_one_letter_code
_entity_poly.pdbx_strand_id
1 'polypeptide(L)' 'MQLQKPGIRVLGIAESYSSRDDSCLCGVVMRRDLHIDGFIFGRVMVGGEDSTEE' A
#
# COMPACT_ATOMS: atom_id res chain seq x y z
N MET A 1 -2.17 -13.86 -18.28
CA MET A 1 -2.23 -14.53 -16.96
C MET A 1 -3.61 -14.24 -16.36
N GLN A 2 -4.55 -15.18 -16.39
CA GLN A 2 -5.86 -14.97 -15.75
C GLN A 2 -5.74 -15.23 -14.24
N LEU A 3 -5.37 -14.20 -13.48
CA LEU A 3 -5.53 -14.17 -12.02
C LEU A 3 -7.04 -14.03 -11.70
N GLN A 4 -7.85 -15.06 -11.95
CA GLN A 4 -9.31 -14.99 -11.80
C GLN A 4 -9.86 -16.17 -10.98
N LYS A 5 -9.26 -16.47 -9.82
CA LYS A 5 -9.99 -17.22 -8.79
C LYS A 5 -10.96 -16.28 -8.08
N PRO A 6 -12.21 -16.69 -7.81
CA PRO A 6 -13.11 -15.94 -6.96
C PRO A 6 -12.46 -15.65 -5.59
N GLY A 7 -12.57 -14.42 -5.11
CA GLY A 7 -12.05 -14.02 -3.79
C GLY A 7 -10.53 -13.81 -3.70
N ILE A 8 -9.79 -13.72 -4.81
CA ILE A 8 -8.40 -13.24 -4.78
C ILE A 8 -8.35 -11.84 -4.18
N ARG A 9 -7.38 -11.67 -3.28
CA ARG A 9 -7.00 -10.38 -2.68
C ARG A 9 -5.69 -9.91 -3.27
N VAL A 10 -5.57 -8.60 -3.40
CA VAL A 10 -4.32 -7.92 -3.73
C VAL A 10 -3.96 -6.99 -2.58
N LEU A 11 -2.66 -6.82 -2.35
CA LEU A 11 -2.12 -5.72 -1.55
C LEU A 11 -1.72 -4.61 -2.53
N GLY A 12 -2.48 -3.52 -2.56
CA GLY A 12 -2.12 -2.30 -3.26
C GLY A 12 -1.32 -1.40 -2.33
N ILE A 13 -0.19 -0.87 -2.79
CA ILE A 13 0.65 0.05 -2.03
C ILE A 13 0.79 1.35 -2.82
N ALA A 14 0.59 2.48 -2.17
CA ALA A 14 0.80 3.80 -2.74
C ALA A 14 1.50 4.72 -1.73
N GLU A 15 2.29 5.67 -2.25
CA GLU A 15 3.04 6.63 -1.47
C GLU A 15 2.63 8.08 -1.83
N SER A 16 2.66 8.99 -0.85
CA SER A 16 2.45 10.42 -1.06
C SER A 16 3.42 11.28 -0.25
N TYR A 17 4.14 12.14 -0.97
CA TYR A 17 5.16 13.05 -0.46
C TYR A 17 4.74 14.53 -0.65
N SER A 18 5.07 15.39 0.32
CA SER A 18 4.70 16.83 0.31
C SER A 18 5.82 17.77 0.78
N SER A 19 7.05 17.56 0.30
CA SER A 19 8.23 18.41 0.62
C SER A 19 8.62 18.39 2.11
N ARG A 20 8.49 17.23 2.77
CA ARG A 20 8.84 16.97 4.18
C ARG A 20 10.06 16.05 4.29
N ASP A 21 10.43 15.64 5.49
CA ASP A 21 11.47 14.62 5.68
C ASP A 21 10.90 13.19 5.62
N ASP A 22 9.57 13.06 5.76
CA ASP A 22 8.82 11.81 5.70
C ASP A 22 7.76 11.79 4.58
N SER A 23 7.44 10.58 4.12
CA SER A 23 6.40 10.28 3.14
C SER A 23 5.34 9.37 3.74
N CYS A 24 4.09 9.53 3.32
CA CYS A 24 2.98 8.68 3.77
C CYS A 24 2.86 7.45 2.88
N LEU A 25 2.98 6.26 3.45
CA LEU A 25 2.77 4.98 2.77
C LEU A 25 1.39 4.43 3.14
N CYS A 26 0.61 3.98 2.16
CA CYS A 26 -0.69 3.35 2.38
C CYS A 26 -0.73 1.97 1.73
N GLY A 27 -1.04 0.95 2.54
CA GLY A 27 -1.31 -0.41 2.10
C GLY A 27 -2.80 -0.72 2.17
N VAL A 28 -3.37 -1.28 1.10
CA VAL A 28 -4.79 -1.65 1.01
C VAL A 28 -4.92 -3.11 0.60
N VAL A 29 -5.68 -3.89 1.36
CA VAL A 29 -6.07 -5.26 0.95
C VAL A 29 -7.46 -5.19 0.33
N MET A 30 -7.56 -5.55 -0.95
CA MET A 30 -8.81 -5.44 -1.69
C MET A 30 -9.02 -6.58 -2.69
N ARG A 31 -10.27 -6.70 -3.15
CA ARG A 31 -10.69 -7.62 -4.22
C ARG A 31 -10.88 -6.90 -5.55
N ARG A 32 -11.00 -7.67 -6.64
CA ARG A 32 -11.24 -7.15 -8.01
C ARG A 32 -12.55 -6.38 -8.18
N ASP A 33 -13.52 -6.62 -7.31
CA ASP A 33 -14.82 -5.94 -7.28
C ASP A 33 -14.82 -4.73 -6.35
N LEU A 34 -13.64 -4.23 -6.01
CA LEU A 34 -13.41 -3.02 -5.22
C LEU A 34 -13.85 -3.10 -3.76
N HIS A 35 -14.20 -4.30 -3.27
CA HIS A 35 -14.38 -4.51 -1.84
C HIS A 35 -13.03 -4.40 -1.12
N ILE A 36 -12.95 -3.50 -0.14
CA ILE A 36 -11.77 -3.28 0.69
C ILE A 36 -11.94 -4.06 1.99
N ASP A 37 -11.01 -4.96 2.27
CA ASP A 37 -11.00 -5.72 3.53
C ASP A 37 -10.34 -4.92 4.66
N GLY A 38 -9.38 -4.05 4.32
CA GLY A 38 -8.68 -3.21 5.29
C GLY A 38 -7.60 -2.34 4.65
N PHE A 39 -7.10 -1.38 5.43
CA PHE A 39 -6.00 -0.50 5.05
C PHE A 39 -5.11 -0.18 6.27
N ILE A 40 -3.87 0.20 6.01
CA ILE A 40 -2.92 0.67 7.00
C ILE A 40 -2.11 1.84 6.42
N PHE A 41 -1.74 2.78 7.30
CA PHE A 41 -0.82 3.85 6.99
C PHE A 41 0.49 3.66 7.76
N GLY A 42 1.60 3.91 7.09
CA GLY A 42 2.95 4.00 7.66
C GLY A 42 3.63 5.29 7.22
N ARG A 43 4.79 5.60 7.80
CA ARG A 43 5.60 6.75 7.41
C ARG A 43 7.02 6.30 7.14
N VAL A 44 7.57 6.70 6.01
CA VAL A 44 8.94 6.34 5.60
C VAL A 44 9.75 7.59 5.38
N MET A 45 11.06 7.55 5.65
CA MET A 45 11.96 8.67 5.40
C MET A 45 12.15 8.89 3.89
N VAL A 46 12.04 10.13 3.45
CA VAL A 46 12.24 10.50 2.04
C VAL A 46 13.73 10.45 1.73
N GLY A 47 14.10 9.57 0.80
CA GLY A 47 15.51 9.30 0.50
C GLY A 47 16.22 8.41 1.53
N GLY A 48 15.47 7.84 2.49
CA GLY A 48 15.98 6.84 3.44
C GLY A 48 15.91 5.41 2.89
N GLU A 49 16.20 4.44 3.77
CA GLU A 49 16.19 2.99 3.48
C GLU A 49 15.25 2.20 4.41
N ASP A 50 14.45 2.89 5.22
CA ASP A 50 13.56 2.36 6.27
C ASP A 50 12.26 1.74 5.73
N SER A 51 11.96 1.91 4.43
CA SER A 51 10.69 1.48 3.82
C SER A 51 10.30 0.00 3.97
N THR A 52 11.23 -0.89 4.28
CA THR A 52 10.97 -2.32 4.51
C THR A 52 10.83 -2.70 5.98
N GLU A 53 11.10 -1.76 6.90
CA GLU A 53 11.01 -1.96 8.34
C GLU A 53 9.65 -1.52 8.92
N GLU A 54 8.89 -0.72 8.16
CA GLU A 54 7.54 -0.23 8.48
C GLU A 54 6.41 -1.26 8.32
#